data_AF-A0AAU9ZPH7-F1
#
_entry.id   AF-A0AAU9ZPH7-F1
#
_cell.length_a   1.000
_cell.length_b   1.000
_cell.length_c   1.000
_cell.angle_alpha   90.00
_cell.angle_beta   90.00
_cell.angle_gamma   90.00
#
_symmetry.space_group_name_H-M   'P 1'
#
loop_
_entity.id
_entity.type
_entity.pdbx_description
1 polymer ?
#
loop_
_entity_poly.entity_id
_entity_poly.type
_entity_poly.pdbx_seq_one_letter_code
_entity_poly.pdbx_strand_id
1 'polypeptide(L)'
;MGRNLKRQYKLQNVPQIPRIQVPASAADNTLLKDLNQGQRRYFYSIMRIYDSRPQWKALQSHYIHSLGFQQQLGYITQQEAVSCAALLKHSTSQDSASKGHSPKLFSHTKKCRPAKPECSLGPKGPSTAH
;
A
#
# COMPACT_ATOMS: atom_id res chain seq x y z
N MET A 1 51.27 18.53 -31.69
CA MET A 1 50.82 17.12 -31.62
C MET A 1 49.97 16.92 -30.35
N GLY A 2 48.64 17.01 -30.48
CA GLY A 2 47.70 16.92 -29.36
C GLY A 2 47.33 15.47 -29.06
N ARG A 3 47.69 14.97 -27.88
CA ARG A 3 47.41 13.58 -27.47
C ARG A 3 45.96 13.48 -26.98
N ASN A 4 45.18 12.66 -27.68
CA ASN A 4 43.79 12.32 -27.34
C ASN A 4 43.72 11.56 -26.01
N LEU A 5 43.50 12.28 -24.90
CA LEU A 5 43.28 11.69 -23.58
C LEU A 5 41.78 11.33 -23.40
N LYS A 6 41.25 10.40 -24.20
CA LYS A 6 39.93 9.83 -23.92
C LYS A 6 40.06 8.92 -22.69
N ARG A 7 39.74 9.47 -21.51
CA ARG A 7 39.61 8.70 -20.27
C ARG A 7 38.53 7.63 -20.47
N GLN A 8 38.96 6.39 -20.64
CA GLN A 8 38.10 5.21 -20.56
C GLN A 8 37.65 5.07 -19.10
N TYR A 9 36.57 5.75 -18.72
CA TYR A 9 35.90 5.53 -17.44
C TYR A 9 35.30 4.11 -17.46
N LYS A 10 36.00 3.14 -16.87
CA LYS A 10 35.47 1.79 -16.64
C LYS A 10 34.34 1.89 -15.63
N LEU A 11 33.09 1.92 -16.11
CA LEU A 11 31.85 1.84 -15.33
C LEU A 11 31.64 0.43 -14.77
N GLN A 12 32.65 -0.19 -14.15
CA GLN A 12 32.55 -1.56 -13.65
C GLN A 12 31.73 -1.66 -12.35
N ASN A 13 31.48 -0.55 -11.66
CA ASN A 13 30.79 -0.53 -10.36
C ASN A 13 29.76 0.61 -10.23
N VAL A 14 28.96 0.85 -11.27
CA VAL A 14 27.79 1.73 -11.13
C VAL A 14 26.60 0.86 -10.70
N PRO A 15 25.91 1.17 -9.59
CA PRO A 15 24.70 0.47 -9.23
C PRO A 15 23.72 0.55 -10.41
N GLN A 16 23.42 -0.61 -11.00
CA GLN A 16 22.37 -0.69 -12.01
C GLN A 16 21.04 -0.48 -11.31
N ILE A 17 20.54 0.75 -11.37
CA ILE A 17 19.16 1.05 -10.99
C ILE A 17 18.27 0.21 -11.92
N PRO A 18 17.45 -0.71 -11.37
CA PRO A 18 16.54 -1.50 -12.18
C PRO A 18 15.66 -0.56 -12.99
N ARG A 19 15.78 -0.64 -14.32
CA ARG A 19 14.97 0.20 -15.21
C ARG A 19 13.52 -0.21 -15.06
N ILE A 20 12.63 0.76 -14.89
CA ILE A 20 11.19 0.51 -14.90
C ILE A 20 10.85 -0.12 -16.25
N GLN A 21 10.37 -1.36 -16.21
CA GLN A 21 9.91 -2.09 -17.38
C GLN A 21 8.42 -1.86 -17.52
N VAL A 22 7.99 -1.46 -18.72
CA VAL A 22 6.56 -1.37 -19.05
C VAL A 22 6.13 -2.78 -19.50
N PRO A 23 5.22 -3.44 -18.79
CA PRO A 23 4.71 -4.74 -19.20
C PRO A 23 4.05 -4.67 -20.59
N ALA A 24 4.13 -5.75 -21.37
CA ALA A 24 3.46 -5.83 -22.67
C ALA A 24 1.94 -5.60 -22.55
N SER A 25 1.32 -6.10 -21.48
CA SER A 25 -0.10 -5.88 -21.19
C SER A 25 -0.48 -4.41 -20.94
N ALA A 26 0.49 -3.58 -20.54
CA ALA A 26 0.29 -2.14 -20.39
C ALA A 26 0.62 -1.36 -21.67
N ALA A 27 1.37 -1.96 -22.60
CA ALA A 27 1.79 -1.30 -23.84
C ALA A 27 0.60 -1.00 -24.78
N ASP A 28 -0.47 -1.79 -24.68
CA ASP A 28 -1.70 -1.62 -25.45
C ASP A 28 -2.62 -0.51 -24.90
N ASN A 29 -2.23 0.13 -23.79
CA ASN A 29 -2.96 1.26 -23.25
C ASN A 29 -2.92 2.43 -24.26
N THR A 30 -4.09 2.95 -24.64
CA THR A 30 -4.22 4.08 -25.56
C THR A 30 -3.43 5.31 -25.12
N LEU A 31 -3.23 5.47 -23.80
CA LEU A 31 -2.46 6.56 -23.20
C LEU A 31 -0.95 6.42 -23.38
N LEU A 32 -0.45 5.20 -23.63
CA LEU A 32 0.96 4.91 -23.89
C LEU A 32 1.29 4.71 -25.38
N LYS A 33 0.25 4.70 -26.23
CA LYS A 33 0.38 4.61 -27.67
C LYS A 33 1.14 5.82 -28.22
N ASP A 34 1.91 5.62 -29.30
CA ASP A 34 2.67 6.65 -30.02
C ASP A 34 3.78 7.38 -29.22
N LEU A 35 3.98 7.02 -27.94
CA LEU A 35 5.08 7.53 -27.12
C LEU A 35 6.39 6.77 -27.40
N ASN A 36 7.52 7.48 -27.29
CA ASN A 36 8.84 6.84 -27.33
C ASN A 36 9.11 6.01 -26.05
N GLN A 37 10.13 5.14 -26.09
CA GLN A 37 10.41 4.23 -24.98
C GLN A 37 10.74 4.95 -23.65
N GLY A 38 11.33 6.15 -23.71
CA GLY A 38 11.59 6.96 -22.52
C GLY A 38 10.30 7.53 -21.91
N GLN A 39 9.46 8.13 -22.75
CA GLN A 39 8.16 8.69 -22.39
C GLN A 39 7.22 7.63 -21.83
N ARG A 40 7.15 6.45 -22.46
CA ARG A 40 6.36 5.31 -21.96
C ARG A 40 6.75 4.92 -20.55
N ARG A 41 8.06 4.81 -20.29
CA ARG A 41 8.57 4.46 -18.95
C ARG A 41 8.26 5.52 -17.91
N TYR A 42 8.47 6.79 -18.26
CA TYR A 42 8.14 7.90 -17.37
C TYR A 42 6.64 7.94 -17.04
N PHE A 43 5.79 7.90 -18.06
CA PHE A 43 4.35 7.97 -17.87
C PHE A 43 3.80 6.74 -17.12
N TYR A 44 4.27 5.54 -17.46
CA TYR A 44 3.92 4.31 -16.73
C TYR A 44 4.34 4.38 -15.26
N SER A 45 5.52 4.96 -14.95
CA SER A 45 5.97 5.11 -13.56
C SER A 45 5.01 5.97 -12.73
N ILE A 46 4.47 7.04 -13.32
CA ILE A 46 3.48 7.90 -12.68
C ILE A 46 2.17 7.14 -12.47
N MET A 47 1.66 6.50 -13.54
CA MET A 47 0.44 5.68 -13.44
C MET A 47 0.53 4.64 -12.32
N ARG A 48 1.70 4.00 -12.17
CA ARG A 48 1.92 2.97 -11.15
C ARG A 48 1.90 3.51 -9.72
N ILE A 49 2.32 4.76 -9.48
CA ILE A 49 2.26 5.39 -8.14
C ILE A 49 0.81 5.59 -7.70
N TYR A 50 -0.08 5.93 -8.64
CA TYR A 50 -1.50 6.12 -8.38
C TYR A 50 -2.32 4.83 -8.48
N ASP A 51 -1.69 3.70 -8.80
CA ASP A 51 -2.38 2.41 -8.80
C ASP A 51 -2.54 1.91 -7.36
N SER A 52 -3.74 2.07 -6.82
CA SER A 52 -4.10 1.59 -5.48
C SER A 52 -4.40 0.10 -5.45
N ARG A 53 -4.58 -0.58 -6.61
CA ARG A 53 -4.97 -2.00 -6.66
C ARG A 53 -4.00 -2.93 -5.94
N PRO A 54 -2.66 -2.80 -6.09
CA PRO A 54 -1.71 -3.66 -5.38
C PRO A 54 -1.76 -3.45 -3.87
N GLN A 55 -1.92 -2.19 -3.43
CA GLN A 55 -2.00 -1.84 -2.01
C GLN A 55 -3.28 -2.38 -1.39
N TRP A 56 -4.41 -2.22 -2.09
CA TRP A 56 -5.69 -2.77 -1.66
C TRP A 56 -5.66 -4.29 -1.55
N LYS A 57 -5.06 -4.98 -2.53
CA LYS A 57 -4.90 -6.44 -2.50
C LYS A 57 -4.05 -6.89 -1.30
N ALA A 58 -2.95 -6.20 -1.02
CA ALA A 58 -2.11 -6.50 0.14
C ALA A 58 -2.88 -6.31 1.46
N LEU A 59 -3.65 -5.22 1.58
CA LEU A 59 -4.48 -4.94 2.74
C LEU A 59 -5.56 -6.03 2.92
N GLN A 60 -6.22 -6.44 1.84
CA GLN A 60 -7.21 -7.52 1.87
C GLN A 60 -6.59 -8.83 2.36
N SER A 61 -5.43 -9.22 1.84
CA SER A 61 -4.72 -10.43 2.28
C SER A 61 -4.36 -10.38 3.75
N HIS A 62 -3.85 -9.23 4.23
CA HIS A 62 -3.54 -9.05 5.65
C HIS A 62 -4.79 -9.15 6.52
N TYR A 63 -5.90 -8.55 6.10
CA TYR A 63 -7.15 -8.60 6.85
C TYR A 63 -7.72 -10.02 6.93
N ILE A 64 -7.74 -10.77 5.82
CA ILE A 64 -8.18 -12.18 5.83
C ILE A 64 -7.32 -13.01 6.79
N HIS A 65 -6.01 -12.80 6.79
CA HIS A 65 -5.11 -13.45 7.75
C HIS A 65 -5.46 -13.09 9.20
N SER A 66 -5.73 -11.81 9.47
CA SER A 66 -6.14 -11.37 10.81
C SER A 66 -7.48 -11.95 11.26
N LEU A 67 -8.44 -12.16 10.35
CA LEU A 67 -9.71 -12.83 10.67
C LEU A 67 -9.49 -14.27 11.11
N GLY A 68 -8.63 -15.02 10.41
CA GLY A 68 -8.29 -16.40 10.80
C GLY A 68 -7.68 -16.46 12.20
N PHE A 69 -6.79 -15.51 12.51
CA PHE A 69 -6.22 -15.41 13.85
C PHE A 69 -7.25 -15.04 14.92
N GLN A 70 -8.14 -14.07 14.65
CA GLN A 70 -9.22 -13.69 15.58
C GLN A 70 -10.20 -14.85 15.85
N GLN A 71 -10.48 -15.66 14.82
CA GLN A 71 -11.30 -16.85 14.96
C GLN A 71 -10.63 -17.90 15.84
N GLN A 72 -9.32 -18.15 15.67
CA GLN A 72 -8.55 -19.09 16.49
C GLN A 72 -8.51 -18.67 17.96
N LEU A 73 -8.47 -17.36 18.23
CA LEU A 73 -8.53 -16.81 19.59
C LEU A 73 -9.96 -16.76 20.16
N GLY A 74 -10.98 -17.12 19.39
CA GLY A 74 -12.37 -17.12 19.83
C GLY A 74 -13.01 -15.73 19.96
N TYR A 75 -12.39 -14.69 19.41
CA TYR A 75 -12.97 -13.34 19.40
C TYR A 75 -14.14 -13.20 18.42
N ILE A 76 -14.12 -14.00 17.36
CA ILE A 76 -15.17 -14.04 16.35
C ILE A 76 -15.56 -15.48 16.06
N THR A 77 -16.80 -15.67 15.62
CA THR A 77 -17.28 -16.97 15.18
C THR A 77 -16.78 -17.29 13.78
N GLN A 78 -16.78 -18.59 13.44
CA GLN A 78 -16.40 -19.03 12.09
C GLN A 78 -17.32 -18.45 11.00
N GLN A 79 -18.62 -18.35 11.29
CA GLN A 79 -19.58 -17.79 10.34
C GLN A 79 -19.32 -16.31 10.05
N GLU A 80 -18.96 -15.53 11.07
CA GLU A 80 -18.58 -14.13 10.92
C GLU A 80 -17.29 -13.99 10.10
N ALA A 81 -16.27 -14.78 10.40
CA ALA A 81 -15.00 -14.78 9.66
C ALA A 81 -15.22 -15.08 8.16
N VAL A 82 -16.02 -16.11 7.85
CA VAL A 82 -16.35 -16.48 6.46
C VAL A 82 -17.19 -15.40 5.78
N SER A 83 -18.18 -14.84 6.46
CA SER A 83 -19.03 -13.77 5.92
C SER A 83 -18.20 -12.52 5.56
N CYS A 84 -17.31 -12.09 6.46
CA CYS A 84 -16.41 -10.96 6.21
C CYS A 84 -15.44 -11.24 5.06
N ALA A 85 -14.85 -12.44 5.00
CA ALA A 85 -13.95 -12.83 3.91
C ALA A 85 -14.68 -12.88 2.55
N ALA A 86 -15.94 -13.34 2.53
CA ALA A 86 -16.76 -13.33 1.32
C ALA A 86 -17.05 -11.91 0.85
N LEU A 87 -17.49 -11.02 1.75
CA LEU A 87 -17.75 -9.61 1.44
C LEU A 87 -16.54 -8.92 0.79
N LEU A 88 -15.33 -9.17 1.31
CA LEU A 88 -14.09 -8.63 0.75
C LEU A 88 -13.74 -9.19 -0.62
N LYS A 89 -14.07 -10.46 -0.89
CA LYS A 89 -13.87 -11.03 -2.23
C LYS A 89 -14.85 -10.41 -3.24
N HIS A 90 -16.08 -10.13 -2.82
CA HIS A 90 -17.09 -9.55 -3.69
C HIS A 90 -16.81 -8.07 -4.03
N SER A 91 -16.29 -7.27 -3.09
CA SER A 91 -15.94 -5.88 -3.37
C SER A 91 -14.82 -5.75 -4.42
N THR A 92 -13.80 -6.59 -4.31
CA THR A 92 -12.68 -6.61 -5.27
C THR A 92 -13.12 -7.03 -6.69
N SER A 93 -14.12 -7.90 -6.81
CA SER A 93 -14.66 -8.31 -8.11
C SER A 93 -15.47 -7.20 -8.80
N GLN A 94 -16.21 -6.36 -8.05
CA GLN A 94 -17.02 -5.29 -8.64
C GLN A 94 -16.17 -4.11 -9.15
N ASP A 95 -15.06 -3.79 -8.50
CA ASP A 95 -14.09 -2.75 -8.94
C ASP A 95 -13.28 -3.15 -10.19
N SER A 96 -13.41 -4.39 -10.65
CA SER A 96 -12.88 -4.82 -11.96
C SER A 96 -13.87 -4.56 -13.10
N ALA A 97 -15.15 -4.38 -12.80
CA ALA A 97 -16.23 -4.18 -13.78
C ALA A 97 -16.67 -2.70 -13.91
N SER A 98 -16.49 -1.87 -12.87
CA SER A 98 -16.84 -0.46 -12.90
C SER A 98 -15.60 0.46 -12.89
N LYS A 99 -15.51 1.32 -13.92
CA LYS A 99 -14.59 2.46 -13.93
C LYS A 99 -14.99 3.42 -12.80
N GLY A 100 -14.07 3.60 -11.84
CA GLY A 100 -14.00 4.78 -10.98
C GLY A 100 -15.12 4.92 -9.95
N HIS A 101 -14.96 4.27 -8.79
CA HIS A 101 -15.58 4.75 -7.56
C HIS A 101 -14.56 4.69 -6.43
N SER A 102 -14.17 5.86 -5.92
CA SER A 102 -13.42 5.99 -4.68
C SER A 102 -14.17 5.26 -3.56
N PRO A 103 -13.49 4.52 -2.66
CA PRO A 103 -14.18 3.89 -1.54
C PRO A 103 -14.75 5.00 -0.66
N LYS A 104 -16.08 5.13 -0.63
CA LYS A 104 -16.74 5.90 0.43
C LYS A 104 -16.38 5.21 1.73
N LEU A 105 -15.63 5.92 2.56
CA LEU A 105 -15.36 5.55 3.95
C LEU A 105 -16.72 5.25 4.59
N PHE A 106 -16.99 3.98 4.88
CA PHE A 106 -18.14 3.61 5.70
C PHE A 106 -17.84 4.09 7.13
N SER A 107 -18.24 5.32 7.43
CA SER A 107 -18.30 5.84 8.79
C SER A 107 -19.47 5.17 9.52
N HIS A 108 -19.32 3.90 9.86
CA HIS A 108 -20.11 3.29 10.92
C HIS A 108 -19.49 3.71 12.25
N THR A 109 -19.88 4.89 12.73
CA THR A 109 -19.71 5.26 14.13
C THR A 109 -20.59 4.35 14.99
N LYS A 110 -20.12 3.15 15.32
CA LYS A 110 -20.55 2.52 16.57
C LYS A 110 -19.92 3.35 17.69
N LYS A 111 -20.76 4.04 18.46
CA LYS A 111 -20.36 4.74 19.70
C LYS A 111 -19.77 3.72 20.67
N CYS A 112 -18.48 3.43 20.56
CA CYS A 112 -17.72 2.89 21.68
C CYS A 112 -17.34 4.09 22.54
N ARG A 113 -18.00 4.22 23.70
CA ARG A 113 -17.55 5.17 24.73
C ARG A 113 -16.11 4.80 25.11
N PRO A 114 -15.14 5.72 25.00
CA PRO A 114 -13.83 5.47 25.57
C PRO A 114 -13.99 5.49 27.10
N ALA A 115 -13.70 4.35 27.75
CA ALA A 115 -13.49 4.31 29.19
C ALA A 115 -12.25 5.17 29.49
N LYS A 116 -12.45 6.17 30.34
CA LYS A 116 -11.45 7.15 30.77
C LYS A 116 -10.36 6.43 31.59
N PRO A 117 -9.07 6.45 31.20
CA PRO A 117 -8.01 6.05 32.10
C PRO A 117 -7.76 7.21 33.06
N GLU A 118 -8.23 7.07 34.30
CA GLU A 118 -7.93 7.98 35.39
C GLU A 118 -6.53 7.65 35.93
N CYS A 119 -5.50 8.24 35.33
CA CYS A 119 -4.16 8.28 35.92
C CYS A 119 -4.10 9.44 36.92
N SER A 120 -4.45 9.18 38.17
CA SER A 120 -4.21 10.10 39.29
C SER A 120 -3.00 9.62 40.11
N LEU A 121 -1.80 9.95 39.63
CA LEU A 121 -0.61 10.00 40.47
C LEU A 121 -0.20 11.47 40.59
N GLY A 122 -0.66 12.10 41.67
CA GLY A 122 -0.31 13.47 42.00
C GLY A 122 1.18 13.62 42.35
N PRO A 123 1.77 14.80 42.15
CA PRO A 123 3.17 15.07 42.51
C PRO A 123 3.29 15.21 44.03
N LYS A 124 4.07 14.33 44.66
CA LYS A 124 4.47 14.45 46.06
C LYS A 124 5.68 15.41 46.12
N GLY A 125 5.54 16.50 46.87
CA GLY A 125 6.55 17.55 47.05
C GLY A 125 7.83 17.12 47.77
N PRO A 126 8.79 18.04 47.93
CA PRO A 126 10.21 17.75 48.12
C PRO A 126 10.57 17.34 49.55
N SER A 127 11.46 16.34 49.66
CA SER A 127 12.09 15.91 50.91
C SER A 127 13.28 16.82 51.23
N THR A 128 13.15 17.62 52.29
CA THR A 128 14.24 18.41 52.89
C THR A 128 15.21 17.46 53.61
N ALA A 129 16.51 17.59 53.33
CA ALA A 129 17.57 17.02 54.15
C ALA A 129 18.69 18.06 54.24
N HIS A 130 18.85 18.66 55.43
CA HIS A 130 20.06 19.22 55.98
C HIS A 130 19.89 19.34 57.49
#